data_AF-A0A8T4V9P5-F1
#
_entry.id   AF-A0A8T4V9P5-F1
#
_cell.length_a   1.000
_cell.length_b   1.000
_cell.length_c   1.000
_cell.angle_alpha   90.00
_cell.angle_beta   90.00
_cell.angle_gamma   90.00
#
_symmetry.space_group_name_H-M   'P 1'
#
loop_
_entity.id
_entity.type
_entity.pdbx_description
1 polymer ?
#
loop_
_entity_poly.entity_id
_entity_poly.type
_entity_poly.pdbx_seq_one_letter_code
_entity_poly.pdbx_strand_id
1 'polypeptide(L)' 'MKKIIVIVLILLIIAAYLIKSSNNLELKKPEDLKTFIKVYTRWIYNVALNIKDITAYVTKKQWLPENTENITNST' A
#
# COMPACT_ATOMS: atom_id res chain seq x y z
N MET A 1 7.49 1.55 -17.66
CA MET A 1 8.12 1.97 -16.39
C MET A 1 7.94 3.45 -16.06
N LYS A 2 8.35 4.40 -16.91
CA LYS A 2 8.20 5.86 -16.64
C LYS A 2 6.76 6.27 -16.26
N LYS A 3 5.75 5.72 -16.97
CA LYS A 3 4.32 5.98 -16.71
C LYS A 3 3.86 5.53 -15.32
N ILE A 4 4.35 4.38 -14.84
CA ILE A 4 4.00 3.85 -13.51
C ILE A 4 4.60 4.74 -12.42
N ILE A 5 5.85 5.17 -12.58
CA ILE A 5 6.50 6.10 -11.66
C ILE A 5 5.69 7.41 -11.58
N VAL A 6 5.24 7.95 -12.71
CA VAL A 6 4.39 9.15 -12.73
C VAL A 6 3.08 8.94 -11.98
N ILE A 7 2.40 7.80 -12.18
CA ILE A 7 1.16 7.48 -11.45
C ILE A 7 1.42 7.40 -9.94
N VAL A 8 2.51 6.75 -9.51
CA VAL A 8 2.88 6.67 -8.10
C VAL A 8 3.15 8.07 -7.53
N LEU A 9 3.87 8.92 -8.25
CA LEU A 9 4.14 10.29 -7.82
C LEU A 9 2.84 11.11 -7.69
N ILE A 10 1.92 11.00 -8.65
CA ILE A 10 0.61 11.66 -8.58
C ILE A 10 -0.16 11.19 -7.34
N LEU A 11 -0.18 9.88 -7.08
CA LEU A 11 -0.86 9.32 -5.91
C LEU A 11 -0.25 9.85 -4.60
N LEU A 12 1.07 9.93 -4.50
CA LEU A 12 1.76 10.49 -3.34
C LEU A 12 1.40 11.98 -3.10
N ILE A 13 1.33 12.77 -4.17
CA ILE A 13 0.93 14.18 -4.09
C ILE A 13 -0.52 14.33 -3.63
N ILE A 14 -1.43 13.51 -4.16
CA ILE A 14 -2.84 13.52 -3.75
C ILE A 14 -2.95 13.14 -2.27
N ALA A 15 -2.25 12.10 -1.83
CA ALA A 15 -2.26 11.68 -0.43
C ALA A 15 -1.71 12.78 0.51
N ALA A 16 -0.62 13.43 0.11
CA ALA A 16 -0.06 14.57 0.84
C ALA A 16 -1.09 15.71 0.97
N TYR A 17 -1.78 16.05 -0.11
CA TYR A 17 -2.83 17.06 -0.11
C TYR A 17 -4.01 16.68 0.81
N LEU A 18 -4.49 15.44 0.72
CA LEU A 18 -5.58 14.93 1.57
C LEU A 18 -5.22 14.95 3.05
N ILE A 19 -4.00 14.55 3.41
CA ILE A 19 -3.53 14.57 4.81
C ILE A 19 -3.42 16.00 5.32
N LYS A 20 -2.86 16.91 4.52
CA LYS A 20 -2.78 18.34 4.86
C LYS A 20 -4.19 18.92 5.08
N SER A 21 -5.12 18.65 4.17
CA SER A 21 -6.48 19.22 4.20
C SER A 21 -7.33 18.63 5.32
N SER A 22 -7.29 17.32 5.54
CA SER A 22 -8.10 16.65 6.57
C SER A 22 -7.68 17.01 7.99
N ASN A 23 -6.40 17.33 8.20
CA ASN A 23 -5.86 17.72 9.51
C ASN A 23 -5.72 19.24 9.67
N ASN A 24 -6.22 20.04 8.70
CA ASN A 24 -6.10 21.51 8.67
C ASN A 24 -4.66 22.02 8.92
N LEU A 25 -3.66 21.32 8.38
CA LEU A 25 -2.26 21.63 8.66
C LEU A 25 -1.75 22.82 7.83
N GLU A 26 -1.10 23.77 8.50
CA GLU A 26 -0.34 24.84 7.87
C GLU A 26 1.14 24.45 7.82
N LEU A 27 1.60 23.95 6.67
CA LEU A 27 2.98 23.46 6.51
C LEU A 27 4.08 24.53 6.71
N LYS A 28 3.70 25.81 6.82
CA LYS A 28 4.61 26.91 7.17
C LYS A 28 4.89 26.97 8.68
N LYS A 29 4.02 26.41 9.51
CA LYS A 29 4.19 26.30 10.96
C LYS A 29 5.05 25.05 11.26
N PRO A 30 6.17 25.19 12.01
CA PRO A 30 7.07 24.06 12.28
C PRO A 30 6.38 22.88 12.98
N GLU A 31 5.43 23.15 13.86
CA GLU A 31 4.68 22.14 14.62
C GLU A 31 3.75 21.31 13.72
N ASP A 32 3.03 21.99 12.84
CA ASP A 32 2.15 21.37 11.84
C ASP A 32 2.96 20.58 10.81
N LEU A 33 4.14 21.07 10.43
CA LEU A 33 5.06 20.36 9.55
C LEU A 33 5.53 19.04 10.19
N LYS A 34 5.89 19.06 11.48
CA LYS A 34 6.28 17.85 12.21
C LYS A 34 5.12 16.85 12.28
N THR A 35 3.91 17.34 12.52
CA THR A 35 2.69 16.53 12.53
C THR A 35 2.41 15.93 11.16
N PHE A 36 2.50 16.73 10.10
CA PHE A 36 2.36 16.29 8.72
C PHE A 36 3.33 15.17 8.39
N ILE A 37 4.63 15.35 8.66
CA ILE A 37 5.66 14.33 8.38
C ILE A 37 5.33 13.03 9.12
N LYS A 38 4.95 13.10 10.40
CA LYS A 38 4.60 11.91 11.19
C LYS A 38 3.39 11.17 10.62
N VAL A 39 2.34 11.89 10.24
CA VAL A 39 1.11 11.28 9.69
C VAL A 39 1.36 10.72 8.29
N TYR A 40 2.06 11.48 7.44
CA TYR A 40 2.37 11.10 6.08
C TYR A 40 3.28 9.86 6.00
N THR A 41 4.35 9.83 6.80
CA THR A 41 5.25 8.65 6.87
C THR A 41 4.54 7.42 7.40
N ARG A 42 3.69 7.56 8.42
CA ARG A 42 2.85 6.47 8.93
C ARG A 42 1.89 5.95 7.85
N TRP A 43 1.27 6.83 7.07
CA TRP A 43 0.40 6.43 5.97
C TRP A 43 1.18 5.64 4.90
N ILE A 44 2.36 6.12 4.48
CA ILE A 44 3.24 5.38 3.54
C ILE A 44 3.57 3.98 4.08
N TYR A 45 3.94 3.89 5.36
CA TYR A 45 4.27 2.61 6.00
C TYR A 45 3.08 1.65 5.97
N ASN A 46 1.87 2.14 6.29
CA ASN A 46 0.66 1.35 6.23
C ASN A 46 0.35 0.88 4.79
N VAL A 47 0.51 1.74 3.79
CA VAL A 47 0.35 1.35 2.38
C VAL A 47 1.32 0.23 2.01
N ALA A 48 2.59 0.35 2.38
CA ALA A 48 3.60 -0.67 2.12
C ALA A 48 3.27 -2.01 2.80
N LEU A 49 2.79 -1.98 4.05
CA LEU A 49 2.34 -3.19 4.76
C LEU A 49 1.16 -3.85 4.04
N ASN A 50 0.15 -3.08 3.65
CA ASN A 50 -1.01 -3.62 2.94
C ASN A 50 -0.61 -4.23 1.58
N ILE A 51 0.29 -3.58 0.82
CA ILE A 51 0.78 -4.14 -0.44
C ILE A 51 1.52 -5.47 -0.21
N LYS A 52 2.36 -5.55 0.83
CA LYS A 52 3.07 -6.78 1.20
C LYS A 52 2.07 -7.89 1.53
N ASP A 53 1.03 -7.59 2.32
CA ASP A 53 0.04 -8.58 2.75
C ASP A 53 -0.82 -9.06 1.57
N ILE A 54 -1.21 -8.16 0.66
CA ILE A 54 -1.91 -8.52 -0.59
C ILE A 54 -1.02 -9.41 -1.45
N THR A 55 0.24 -9.04 -1.62
CA THR A 55 1.19 -9.84 -2.42
C THR A 55 1.40 -11.22 -1.80
N ALA A 56 1.55 -11.29 -0.48
CA ALA A 56 1.66 -12.55 0.25
C ALA A 56 0.41 -13.41 0.11
N TYR A 57 -0.78 -12.80 0.15
CA TYR A 57 -2.05 -13.49 -0.07
C TYR A 57 -2.15 -14.05 -1.50
N VAL A 58 -1.85 -13.25 -2.52
CA VAL A 58 -1.88 -13.67 -3.94
C VAL A 58 -0.89 -14.81 -4.18
N THR A 59 0.34 -14.71 -3.67
CA THR A 59 1.35 -15.79 -3.78
C THR A 59 0.89 -17.08 -3.12
N LYS A 60 0.17 -17.01 -1.99
CA LYS A 60 -0.39 -18.18 -1.30
C LYS A 60 -1.62 -18.78 -1.99
N LYS A 61 -2.35 -18.00 -2.78
CA LYS A 61 -3.69 -18.36 -3.28
C LYS A 61 -3.77 -18.76 -4.75
N GLN A 62 -2.78 -18.48 -5.61
CA GLN A 62 -3.11 -18.36 -7.03
C GLN A 62 -2.13 -18.91 -8.10
N TRP A 63 -1.14 -19.74 -7.76
CA TRP A 63 -0.31 -20.40 -8.79
C TRP A 63 -0.17 -21.92 -8.64
N LEU A 64 -0.42 -22.49 -7.46
CA LEU A 64 -0.40 -23.95 -7.30
C LEU A 64 -1.74 -24.52 -7.78
N PRO A 65 -1.76 -25.37 -8.82
CA PRO A 65 -2.94 -26.22 -9.05
C PRO A 65 -3.22 -27.01 -7.77
N GLU A 66 -4.49 -27.16 -7.40
CA GLU A 66 -4.88 -28.10 -6.36
C GLU A 66 -4.34 -29.47 -6.75
N ASN A 67 -3.58 -30.10 -5.86
CA ASN A 67 -3.04 -31.44 -6.04
C ASN A 67 -4.18 -32.46 -5.99
N THR A 68 -4.93 -32.57 -7.09
CA THR A 68 -5.81 -33.70 -7.38
C THR A 68 -4.97 -34.92 -7.77
N GLU A 69 -4.18 -35.43 -6.83
CA GLU A 69 -3.58 -36.75 -6.90
C GLU A 69 -3.94 -37.48 -5.61
N ASN A 70 -5.19 -37.98 -5.51
CA ASN A 70 -5.58 -39.05 -4.57
C ASN A 70 -7.04 -39.51 -4.74
N ILE A 71 -7.51 -39.75 -5.97
CA ILE A 71 -8.79 -40.47 -6.16
C ILE A 71 -8.81 -41.26 -7.48
N THR A 72 -7.98 -42.30 -7.58
CA THR A 72 -8.26 -43.52 -8.37
C THR A 72 -7.08 -44.46 -8.19
N ASN A 73 -7.12 -45.33 -7.17
CA ASN A 73 -6.50 -46.66 -7.12
C ASN A 73 -6.95 -47.33 -5.81
N SER A 74 -8.26 -47.58 -5.72
CA SER A 74 -8.86 -48.41 -4.68
C SER A 74 -10.18 -48.98 -5.20
N THR A 75 -10.11 -49.79 -6.26
CA THR A 75 -11.02 -50.93 -6.46
C THR A 75 -10.40 -51.90 -7.45
#